data_AF-A0A7R8VXR2-F1
#
_entry.id   AF-A0A7R8VXR2-F1
#
_cell.length_a   1.000
_cell.length_b   1.000
_cell.length_c   1.000
_cell.angle_alpha   90.00
_cell.angle_beta   90.00
_cell.angle_gamma   90.00
#
_symmetry.space_group_name_H-M   'P 1'
#
loop_
_entity.id
_entity.type
_entity.pdbx_description
1 polymer ?
#
loop_
_entity_poly.entity_id
_entity_poly.type
_entity_poly.pdbx_seq_one_letter_code
_entity_poly.pdbx_strand_id
1 'polypeptide(L)'
;QELRDEVQNAPGKLYPIKCDITSEDDILAAFEWTKEHLKGVDILVNNAGVGTIQTLIENTTSELRKILDVNVLGLSICTREAVKSMRERGVDDGHIIHINR
;
A
#
# COMPACT_ATOMS: atom_id res chain seq x y z
N GLN A 1 12.93 3.91 8.54
CA GLN A 1 13.40 4.07 9.94
C GLN A 1 13.34 5.53 10.38
N GLU A 2 13.75 6.48 9.53
CA GLU A 2 13.71 7.93 9.78
C GLU A 2 12.33 8.45 10.24
N LEU A 3 11.25 8.09 9.52
CA LEU A 3 9.89 8.53 9.88
C LEU A 3 9.49 8.17 11.32
N ARG A 4 9.93 7.01 11.84
CA ARG A 4 9.60 6.60 13.21
C ARG A 4 10.18 7.57 14.23
N ASP A 5 11.40 8.03 13.98
CA ASP A 5 12.11 8.90 14.89
C ASP A 5 11.53 10.34 14.81
N GLU A 6 11.04 10.76 13.64
CA GLU A 6 10.33 12.03 13.42
C GLU A 6 8.98 12.10 14.15
N VAL A 7 8.23 10.99 14.18
CA VAL A 7 6.86 10.96 14.76
C VAL A 7 6.82 10.40 16.18
N GLN A 8 7.95 10.22 16.85
CA GLN A 8 8.02 9.61 18.19
C GLN A 8 7.14 10.30 19.24
N ASN A 9 6.92 11.61 19.09
CA ASN A 9 6.10 12.43 20.00
C ASN A 9 4.69 12.72 19.45
N ALA A 10 4.36 12.22 18.26
CA ALA A 10 3.03 12.37 17.68
C ALA A 10 2.03 11.44 18.40
N PRO A 11 0.75 11.82 18.50
CA PRO A 11 -0.27 10.93 19.04
C PRO A 11 -0.44 9.68 18.17
N GLY A 12 -0.68 8.54 18.80
CA GLY A 12 -0.88 7.25 18.14
C GLY A 12 0.31 6.30 18.29
N LYS A 13 0.30 5.21 17.52
CA LYS A 13 1.37 4.21 17.47
C LYS A 13 1.75 3.96 16.02
N LEU A 14 3.05 3.92 15.72
CA LEU A 14 3.57 3.58 14.40
C LEU A 14 4.18 2.18 14.43
N TYR A 15 3.76 1.34 13.49
CA TYR A 15 4.30 -0.01 13.29
C TYR A 15 4.93 -0.10 11.89
N PRO A 16 6.26 0.00 11.78
CA PRO A 16 6.92 -0.11 10.48
C PRO A 16 6.94 -1.56 10.01
N ILE A 17 6.39 -1.82 8.81
CA ILE A 17 6.42 -3.12 8.15
C ILE A 17 7.07 -2.92 6.78
N LYS A 18 8.08 -3.73 6.45
CA LYS A 18 8.63 -3.75 5.10
C LYS A 18 7.65 -4.51 4.21
N CYS A 19 7.23 -3.89 3.12
CA CYS A 19 6.35 -4.48 2.13
C CYS A 19 6.73 -3.93 0.75
N ASP A 20 7.19 -4.80 -0.15
CA ASP A 20 7.30 -4.46 -1.57
C ASP A 20 5.96 -4.72 -2.25
N ILE A 21 5.27 -3.66 -2.67
CA ILE A 21 3.95 -3.78 -3.29
C ILE A 21 3.96 -4.42 -4.69
N THR A 22 5.13 -4.75 -5.24
CA THR A 22 5.23 -5.62 -6.43
C THR A 22 5.19 -7.11 -6.10
N SER A 23 5.31 -7.49 -4.82
CA SER A 23 5.20 -8.85 -4.30
C SER A 23 3.82 -9.06 -3.67
N GLU A 24 2.98 -9.92 -4.24
CA GLU A 24 1.68 -10.26 -3.64
C GLU A 24 1.86 -10.91 -2.26
N ASP A 25 2.89 -11.74 -2.08
CA ASP A 25 3.19 -12.39 -0.80
C ASP A 25 3.53 -11.38 0.30
N ASP A 26 4.30 -10.32 -0.02
CA ASP A 26 4.61 -9.24 0.93
C ASP A 26 3.34 -8.48 1.33
N ILE A 27 2.44 -8.22 0.37
CA ILE A 27 1.17 -7.55 0.64
C ILE A 27 0.32 -8.41 1.58
N LEU A 28 0.13 -9.69 1.25
CA LEU A 28 -0.66 -10.61 2.06
C LEU A 28 -0.09 -10.75 3.47
N ALA A 29 1.23 -10.86 3.61
CA ALA A 29 1.89 -10.92 4.91
C ALA A 29 1.66 -9.65 5.75
N ALA A 30 1.72 -8.46 5.13
CA ALA A 30 1.47 -7.20 5.83
C ALA A 30 0.00 -7.06 6.30
N PHE A 31 -0.96 -7.50 5.49
CA PHE A 31 -2.37 -7.50 5.86
C PHE A 31 -2.69 -8.53 6.94
N GLU A 32 -2.09 -9.72 6.89
CA GLU A 32 -2.25 -10.73 7.94
C GLU A 32 -1.67 -10.23 9.27
N TRP A 33 -0.46 -9.67 9.25
CA TRP A 33 0.12 -9.06 10.46
C TRP A 33 -0.79 -7.97 11.03
N THR A 34 -1.37 -7.13 10.17
CA THR A 34 -2.29 -6.06 10.57
C THR A 34 -3.56 -6.63 11.21
N LYS A 35 -4.10 -7.72 10.66
CA LYS A 35 -5.26 -8.43 11.22
C LYS A 35 -4.95 -8.98 12.61
N GLU A 36 -3.83 -9.66 12.77
CA GLU A 36 -3.41 -10.27 14.04
C GLU A 36 -3.15 -9.25 15.15
N HIS A 37 -2.55 -8.09 14.82
CA HIS A 37 -2.05 -7.14 15.82
C HIS A 37 -2.96 -5.92 16.00
N LEU A 38 -3.68 -5.51 14.96
CA LEU A 38 -4.46 -4.26 14.92
C LEU A 38 -5.94 -4.50 14.58
N LYS A 39 -6.39 -5.76 14.55
CA LYS A 39 -7.75 -6.22 14.19
C LYS A 39 -8.08 -6.10 12.71
N GLY A 40 -7.50 -5.15 11.97
CA GLY A 40 -7.72 -4.98 10.54
C GLY A 40 -7.49 -3.55 10.05
N VAL A 41 -7.93 -3.27 8.83
CA VAL A 41 -7.70 -1.97 8.15
C VAL A 41 -8.97 -1.14 8.09
N ASP A 42 -8.97 0.04 8.72
CA ASP A 42 -10.07 1.02 8.63
C ASP A 42 -9.82 2.08 7.53
N ILE A 43 -8.55 2.40 7.28
CA ILE A 43 -8.13 3.33 6.22
C ILE A 43 -6.94 2.72 5.46
N LEU A 44 -7.02 2.67 4.13
CA LEU A 44 -5.89 2.37 3.26
C LEU A 44 -5.48 3.63 2.48
N VAL A 45 -4.18 3.94 2.49
CA VAL A 45 -3.60 4.99 1.64
C VAL A 45 -2.64 4.35 0.65
N ASN A 46 -3.07 4.19 -0.60
CA ASN A 46 -2.19 3.76 -1.69
C ASN A 46 -1.37 4.96 -2.15
N ASN A 47 -0.20 5.14 -1.54
CA ASN A 47 0.73 6.21 -1.85
C ASN A 47 1.97 5.75 -2.63
N ALA A 48 2.35 4.48 -2.52
CA ALA A 48 3.50 3.95 -3.25
C ALA A 48 3.25 4.06 -4.76
N GLY A 49 4.19 4.69 -5.46
CA GLY A 49 4.10 4.92 -6.88
C GLY A 49 5.47 5.23 -7.48
N VAL A 50 5.67 4.79 -8.71
CA VAL A 50 6.87 5.08 -9.50
C VAL A 50 6.47 5.66 -10.86
N GLY A 51 7.33 6.50 -11.41
CA GLY A 51 7.15 7.09 -12.73
C GLY A 51 8.46 7.08 -13.51
N THR A 52 8.37 7.46 -14.78
CA THR A 52 9.49 7.63 -15.69
C THR A 52 9.41 9.02 -16.32
N ILE A 53 10.57 9.63 -16.55
CA ILE A 53 10.69 10.93 -17.23
C ILE A 53 10.96 10.78 -18.73
N GLN A 54 11.19 9.54 -19.21
CA GLN A 54 11.42 9.26 -20.62
C GLN A 54 10.11 9.34 -21.42
N THR A 55 10.24 9.60 -22.71
CA THR A 55 9.10 9.50 -23.62
C THR A 55 8.66 8.04 -23.79
N LEU A 56 7.47 7.85 -24.38
CA LEU A 56 6.94 6.51 -24.65
C LEU A 56 7.85 5.67 -25.55
N ILE A 57 8.53 6.30 -26.52
CA ILE A 57 9.37 5.60 -27.50
C ILE A 57 10.73 5.23 -26.89
N GLU A 58 11.19 5.99 -25.91
CA GLU A 58 12.48 5.78 -25.25
C GLU A 58 12.38 4.83 -24.05
N ASN A 59 11.17 4.60 -23.54
CA ASN A 59 10.93 3.72 -22.41
C ASN A 59 11.24 2.27 -22.75
N THR A 60 11.88 1.57 -21.82
CA THR A 60 11.95 0.11 -21.91
C THR A 60 10.65 -0.53 -21.47
N THR A 61 10.30 -1.68 -22.06
CA THR A 61 9.15 -2.48 -21.61
C THR A 61 9.25 -2.84 -20.13
N SER A 62 10.47 -3.03 -19.60
CA SER A 62 10.70 -3.30 -18.17
C SER A 62 10.32 -2.13 -17.27
N GLU A 63 10.61 -0.89 -17.68
CA GLU A 63 10.24 0.31 -16.93
C GLU A 63 8.72 0.52 -16.93
N LEU A 64 8.09 0.36 -18.10
CA LEU A 64 6.63 0.42 -18.22
C LEU A 64 5.96 -0.67 -17.37
N ARG A 65 6.50 -1.90 -17.39
CA ARG A 65 5.99 -3.00 -16.56
C ARG A 65 6.11 -2.67 -15.08
N LYS A 66 7.25 -2.14 -14.63
CA LYS A 66 7.43 -1.72 -13.23
C LYS A 66 6.41 -0.67 -12.80
N ILE A 67 6.10 0.31 -13.66
CA ILE A 67 5.06 1.30 -13.38
C ILE A 67 3.69 0.63 -13.21
N LEU A 68 3.33 -0.31 -14.08
CA LEU A 68 2.08 -1.05 -13.98
C LEU A 68 2.03 -1.93 -12.72
N ASP A 69 3.11 -2.63 -12.42
CA ASP A 69 3.21 -3.55 -11.27
C ASP A 69 3.02 -2.79 -9.95
N VAL A 70 3.64 -1.60 -9.81
CA VAL A 70 3.51 -0.76 -8.61
C VAL A 70 2.18 -0.01 -8.58
N ASN A 71 1.93 0.84 -9.58
CA ASN A 71 0.88 1.86 -9.50
C ASN A 71 -0.51 1.30 -9.78
N VAL A 72 -0.60 0.14 -10.45
CA VAL A 72 -1.88 -0.45 -10.84
C VAL A 72 -2.09 -1.78 -10.13
N LEU A 73 -1.21 -2.76 -10.36
CA LEU A 73 -1.42 -4.11 -9.83
C LEU A 73 -1.29 -4.15 -8.31
N GLY A 74 -0.17 -3.67 -7.76
CA GLY A 74 0.07 -3.60 -6.31
C GLY A 74 -1.00 -2.79 -5.59
N LEU A 75 -1.32 -1.60 -6.11
CA LEU A 75 -2.42 -0.76 -5.63
C LEU A 75 -3.76 -1.51 -5.60
N SER A 76 -4.07 -2.27 -6.66
CA SER A 76 -5.32 -3.03 -6.76
C SER A 76 -5.38 -4.18 -5.76
N ILE A 77 -4.26 -4.88 -5.54
CA ILE A 77 -4.16 -5.98 -4.56
C ILE A 77 -4.32 -5.43 -3.13
N CYS A 78 -3.61 -4.34 -2.78
CA CYS A 78 -3.79 -3.67 -1.49
C CYS A 78 -5.24 -3.24 -1.26
N THR A 79 -5.88 -2.66 -2.29
CA THR A 79 -7.30 -2.27 -2.23
C THR A 79 -8.20 -3.48 -2.01
N ARG A 80 -7.96 -4.60 -2.70
CA ARG A 80 -8.70 -5.86 -2.54
C ARG A 80 -8.63 -6.37 -1.10
N GLU A 81 -7.44 -6.41 -0.50
CA GLU A 81 -7.26 -6.91 0.87
C GLU A 81 -7.83 -5.96 1.92
N ALA A 82 -7.72 -4.64 1.73
CA ALA A 82 -8.36 -3.67 2.62
C ALA A 82 -9.89 -3.82 2.62
N VAL A 83 -10.51 -3.94 1.44
CA VAL A 83 -11.97 -4.15 1.34
C VAL A 83 -12.39 -5.46 2.00
N LYS A 84 -11.64 -6.56 1.84
CA LYS A 84 -11.91 -7.82 2.55
C LYS A 84 -11.85 -7.61 4.07
N SER A 85 -10.78 -6.98 4.56
CA SER A 85 -10.60 -6.70 5.99
C SER A 85 -11.75 -5.85 6.58
N MET A 86 -12.20 -4.83 5.85
CA MET A 86 -13.34 -3.99 6.26
C MET A 86 -14.63 -4.81 6.29
N ARG A 87 -14.91 -5.60 5.24
CA ARG A 87 -16.13 -6.43 5.15
C ARG A 87 -16.19 -7.52 6.21
N GLU A 88 -15.09 -8.21 6.47
CA GLU A 88 -15.01 -9.25 7.52
C GLU A 88 -15.36 -8.69 8.90
N ARG A 89 -15.11 -7.40 9.14
CA ARG A 89 -15.36 -6.72 10.41
C ARG A 89 -16.64 -5.90 10.44
N GLY A 90 -17.39 -5.83 9.33
CA GLY A 90 -18.60 -5.02 9.23
C GLY A 90 -18.37 -3.51 9.30
N VAL A 91 -17.21 -3.02 8.84
CA VAL A 91 -16.91 -1.59 8.77
C VAL A 91 -17.74 -0.92 7.66
N ASP A 92 -18.47 0.14 7.99
CA ASP A 92 -19.33 0.90 7.09
C ASP A 92 -18.86 2.36 6.83
N ASP A 93 -17.84 2.82 7.55
CA ASP A 93 -17.23 4.15 7.44
C ASP A 93 -15.74 4.11 7.03
N GLY A 94 -15.29 2.99 6.47
CA GLY A 94 -13.92 2.79 6.00
C GLY A 94 -13.57 3.63 4.77
N HIS A 95 -12.29 4.00 4.62
CA HIS A 95 -11.83 4.86 3.52
C HIS A 95 -10.64 4.26 2.76
N ILE A 96 -10.63 4.41 1.44
CA ILE A 96 -9.49 4.07 0.59
C ILE A 96 -9.11 5.31 -0.21
N ILE A 97 -7.85 5.73 -0.08
CA ILE A 97 -7.32 6.93 -0.71
C ILE A 97 -6.23 6.51 -1.69
N HIS A 98 -6.37 6.91 -2.95
CA HIS A 98 -5.35 6.69 -3.98
C HIS A 98 -4.64 8.02 -4.23
N ILE A 99 -3.33 8.05 -3.99
CA ILE A 99 -2.50 9.20 -4.32
C ILE A 99 -1.99 8.99 -5.74
N ASN A 100 -2.51 9.76 -6.69
CA ASN A 100 -2.08 9.78 -8.07
C ASN A 100 -1.45 11.14 -8.39
N ARG A 101 -0.36 11.16 -9.15
CA ARG A 101 0.36 12.36 -9.57
C ARG A 101 0.43 12.44 -11.08
#